data_AF-A0A1G9XMT6-F1
#
_entry.id   AF-A0A1G9XMT6-F1
#
_cell.length_a   1.000
_cell.length_b   1.000
_cell.length_c   1.000
_cell.angle_alpha   90.00
_cell.angle_beta   90.00
_cell.angle_gamma   90.00
#
_symmetry.space_group_name_H-M   'P 1'
#
loop_
_entity.id
_entity.type
_entity.pdbx_description
1 polymer ?
#
loop_
_entity_poly.entity_id
_entity_poly.type
_entity_poly.pdbx_seq_one_letter_code
_entity_poly.pdbx_strand_id
1 'polypeptide(L)'
;MNFRYSFQQIVNLKNNEKTQAEWILSEAMGQLRNEETSLHGLFEQKENLHNEMADVSSGSVPISRMLMMQSYMNHVDQQIARKHRDVQQAQRVVLKKQEHLSERMIEEKAWTKAREKAYNQFQSFVAKKEQEALDEMATNRFKRLTY
;
A
#
# COMPACT_ATOMS: atom_id res chain seq x y z
N MET A 1 -16.16 -34.65 -10.05
CA MET A 1 -16.31 -33.47 -10.94
C MET A 1 -15.39 -32.36 -10.44
N ASN A 2 -14.54 -31.76 -11.28
CA ASN A 2 -13.63 -30.69 -10.86
C ASN A 2 -14.25 -29.31 -11.13
N PHE A 3 -14.15 -28.39 -10.18
CA PHE A 3 -14.63 -27.01 -10.36
C PHE A 3 -13.75 -26.26 -11.36
N ARG A 4 -14.37 -25.62 -12.35
CA ARG A 4 -13.71 -24.71 -13.29
C ARG A 4 -14.46 -23.39 -13.29
N TYR A 5 -13.79 -22.32 -12.86
CA TYR A 5 -14.38 -20.99 -12.83
C TYR A 5 -14.06 -20.23 -14.13
N SER A 6 -15.10 -19.84 -14.87
CA SER A 6 -14.94 -19.18 -16.18
C SER A 6 -14.19 -17.86 -16.12
N PHE A 7 -14.19 -17.18 -14.96
CA PHE A 7 -13.54 -15.88 -14.77
C PHE A 7 -12.25 -15.97 -13.94
N GLN A 8 -11.63 -17.15 -13.84
CA GLN A 8 -10.40 -17.32 -13.04
C GLN A 8 -9.26 -16.39 -13.51
N GLN A 9 -9.15 -16.13 -14.81
CA GLN A 9 -8.16 -15.19 -15.35
C GLN A 9 -8.38 -13.76 -14.84
N ILE A 10 -9.64 -13.32 -14.70
CA ILE A 10 -9.98 -11.99 -14.19
C ILE A 10 -9.63 -11.88 -12.70
N VAL A 11 -9.93 -12.92 -11.91
CA VAL A 11 -9.53 -12.97 -10.49
C VAL A 11 -8.01 -12.85 -10.34
N ASN A 12 -7.26 -13.59 -11.15
CA ASN A 12 -5.79 -13.52 -11.15
C ASN A 12 -5.29 -12.13 -11.55
N LEU A 13 -5.87 -11.53 -12.59
CA LEU A 13 -5.54 -10.18 -13.02
C LEU A 13 -5.75 -9.17 -11.89
N LYS A 14 -6.89 -9.24 -11.20
CA LYS A 14 -7.20 -8.33 -10.09
C LYS A 14 -6.28 -8.48 -8.89
N ASN A 15 -5.86 -9.72 -8.58
CA ASN A 15 -4.86 -9.94 -7.55
C ASN A 15 -3.48 -9.35 -7.94
N ASN A 16 -3.10 -9.47 -9.22
CA ASN A 16 -1.87 -8.87 -9.72
C ASN A 16 -1.93 -7.34 -9.71
N GLU A 17 -3.04 -6.72 -10.12
CA GLU A 17 -3.24 -5.26 -10.05
C GLU A 17 -3.16 -4.74 -8.62
N LYS A 18 -3.77 -5.45 -7.66
CA LYS A 18 -3.65 -5.14 -6.23
C LYS A 18 -2.19 -5.19 -5.79
N THR A 19 -1.50 -6.29 -6.11
CA THR A 19 -0.08 -6.46 -5.75
C THR A 19 0.74 -5.31 -6.33
N GLN A 20 0.58 -4.99 -7.62
CA GLN A 20 1.27 -3.87 -8.25
C GLN A 20 1.01 -2.53 -7.53
N ALA A 21 -0.23 -2.27 -7.10
CA ALA A 21 -0.55 -1.08 -6.33
C ALA A 21 0.14 -1.04 -4.95
N GLU A 22 0.30 -2.19 -4.27
CA GLU A 22 1.06 -2.30 -3.01
C GLU A 22 2.54 -1.95 -3.22
N TRP A 23 3.16 -2.44 -4.30
CA TRP A 23 4.54 -2.12 -4.64
C TRP A 23 4.74 -0.62 -4.91
N ILE A 24 3.83 -0.01 -5.69
CA ILE A 24 3.88 1.43 -5.99
C ILE A 24 3.70 2.26 -4.71
N LEU A 25 2.83 1.84 -3.78
CA LEU A 25 2.66 2.52 -2.51
C LEU A 25 3.93 2.41 -1.66
N SER A 26 4.54 1.23 -1.59
CA SER A 26 5.79 1.00 -0.84
C SER A 26 6.93 1.88 -1.37
N GLU A 27 7.06 2.01 -2.69
CA GLU A 27 8.03 2.91 -3.32
C GLU A 27 7.78 4.37 -2.92
N ALA A 28 6.52 4.84 -3.00
CA ALA A 28 6.16 6.20 -2.63
C ALA A 28 6.43 6.50 -1.14
N MET A 29 6.18 5.53 -0.26
CA MET A 29 6.53 5.64 1.17
C MET A 29 8.05 5.73 1.38
N GLY A 30 8.83 4.97 0.61
CA GLY A 30 10.29 5.06 0.62
C GLY A 30 10.78 6.46 0.22
N GLN A 31 10.21 7.05 -0.83
CA GLN A 31 10.52 8.42 -1.26
C GLN A 31 10.17 9.44 -0.17
N LEU A 32 8.99 9.33 0.43
CA LEU A 32 8.60 10.21 1.54
C LEU A 32 9.59 10.13 2.70
N ARG A 33 9.98 8.93 3.12
CA ARG A 33 10.94 8.72 4.19
C ARG A 33 12.30 9.34 3.88
N ASN A 34 12.76 9.27 2.63
CA ASN A 34 14.01 9.89 2.21
C ASN A 34 13.95 11.42 2.32
N GLU A 35 12.84 12.03 1.90
CA GLU A 35 12.65 13.49 2.03
C GLU A 35 12.55 13.92 3.49
N GLU A 36 11.85 13.16 4.34
CA GLU A 36 11.78 13.42 5.79
C GLU A 36 13.16 13.30 6.45
N THR A 37 13.96 12.30 6.07
CA THR A 37 15.33 12.13 6.57
C THR A 37 16.22 13.29 6.14
N SER A 38 16.10 13.73 4.88
CA SER A 38 16.85 14.90 4.37
C SER A 38 16.46 16.18 5.10
N LEU A 39 15.17 16.37 5.39
CA LEU A 39 14.68 17.52 6.15
C LEU A 39 15.21 17.50 7.58
N HIS A 40 15.21 16.33 8.23
CA HIS A 40 15.77 16.17 9.57
C HIS A 40 17.25 16.55 9.62
N GLY A 41 18.05 16.09 8.65
CA GLY A 41 19.47 16.47 8.56
C GLY A 41 19.70 17.97 8.38
N LEU A 42 18.80 18.69 7.70
CA LEU A 42 18.88 20.16 7.61
C LEU A 42 18.59 20.84 8.95
N PHE A 43 17.68 20.30 9.76
CA PHE A 43 17.42 20.81 11.11
C PHE A 43 18.62 20.56 12.04
N GLU A 44 19.23 19.38 11.99
CA GLU A 44 20.47 19.10 12.73
C GLU A 44 21.60 20.04 12.30
N GLN A 45 21.75 20.28 10.99
CA GLN A 45 22.73 21.24 10.48
C GLN A 45 22.47 22.65 11.01
N LYS A 46 21.20 23.08 11.04
CA LYS A 46 20.81 24.38 11.58
C LYS A 46 21.14 24.50 13.07
N GLU A 47 20.86 23.47 13.85
CA GLU A 47 21.17 23.42 15.29
C GLU A 47 22.68 23.53 15.54
N ASN A 48 23.48 22.77 14.79
CA ASN A 48 24.95 22.84 14.87
C ASN A 48 25.48 24.24 14.57
N LEU A 49 24.94 24.92 13.56
CA LEU A 49 25.30 26.31 13.24
C LEU A 49 24.92 27.29 14.36
N HIS A 50 23.79 27.05 15.02
CA HIS A 50 23.33 27.87 16.14
C HIS A 50 24.28 27.73 17.33
N ASN A 51 24.71 26.51 17.61
CA ASN A 51 25.68 26.23 18.67
C ASN A 51 27.04 26.86 18.33
N GLU A 52 27.53 26.73 17.09
CA GLU A 52 28.77 27.38 16.66
C GLU A 52 28.69 28.92 16.79
N MET A 53 27.56 29.53 16.41
CA MET A 53 27.37 30.97 16.62
C MET A 53 27.41 31.37 18.10
N ALA A 54 26.76 30.59 18.97
CA ALA A 54 26.74 30.84 20.41
C ALA A 54 28.16 30.77 20.99
N ASP A 55 28.93 29.75 20.63
CA ASP A 55 30.33 29.58 21.05
C ASP A 55 31.20 30.73 20.57
N VAL A 56 31.09 31.10 19.30
CA VAL A 56 31.86 32.17 18.66
C VAL A 56 31.50 33.55 19.25
N SER A 57 30.25 33.76 19.64
CA SER A 57 29.81 35.01 20.28
C SER A 57 30.37 35.26 21.69
N SER A 58 30.93 34.22 22.33
CA SER A 58 31.62 34.36 23.63
C SER A 58 33.04 34.93 23.52
N GLY A 59 33.59 35.04 22.30
CA GLY A 59 34.93 35.56 22.02
C GLY A 59 34.96 36.85 21.19
N SER A 60 36.15 37.40 20.97
CA SER A 60 36.35 38.56 20.08
C SER A 60 36.43 38.09 18.63
N VAL A 61 35.35 38.29 17.87
CA VAL A 61 35.20 37.74 16.51
C VAL A 61 34.96 38.85 15.50
N PRO A 62 35.61 38.80 14.31
CA PRO A 62 35.36 39.76 13.25
C PRO A 62 33.90 39.78 12.80
N ILE A 63 33.35 40.99 12.63
CA ILE A 63 31.98 41.21 12.13
C ILE A 63 31.73 40.49 10.79
N SER A 64 32.74 40.41 9.92
CA SER A 64 32.66 39.68 8.65
C SER A 64 32.31 38.20 8.82
N ARG A 65 32.84 37.54 9.86
CA ARG A 65 32.54 36.13 10.16
C ARG A 65 31.10 35.98 10.66
N MET A 66 30.63 36.89 11.51
CA MET A 66 29.24 36.89 11.99
C MET A 66 28.23 37.04 10.83
N LEU A 67 28.49 37.98 9.91
CA LEU A 67 27.65 38.18 8.73
C LEU A 67 27.64 36.96 7.80
N MET A 68 28.78 36.30 7.62
CA MET A 68 28.87 35.08 6.83
C MET A 68 28.06 33.93 7.44
N MET A 69 28.18 33.72 8.76
CA MET A 69 27.41 32.69 9.47
C MET A 69 25.90 33.00 9.39
N GLN A 70 25.49 34.26 9.54
CA GLN A 70 24.10 34.68 9.43
C GLN A 70 23.53 34.45 8.01
N SER A 71 24.32 34.78 6.98
CA SER A 71 23.95 34.49 5.59
C SER A 71 23.79 32.99 5.34
N TYR A 72 24.65 32.17 5.94
CA TYR A 72 24.57 30.72 5.81
C TYR A 72 23.34 30.15 6.54
N MET A 73 23.03 30.65 7.74
CA MET A 73 21.80 30.29 8.48
C MET A 73 20.55 30.58 7.65
N ASN A 74 20.47 31.78 7.05
CA ASN A 74 19.36 32.16 6.16
C ASN A 74 19.25 31.22 4.95
N HIS A 75 20.39 30.76 4.41
CA HIS A 75 20.40 29.80 3.31
C HIS A 75 19.85 28.44 3.74
N VAL A 76 20.26 27.93 4.91
CA VAL A 76 19.73 26.67 5.47
C VAL A 76 18.23 26.79 5.74
N ASP A 77 17.75 27.91 6.26
CA ASP A 77 16.32 28.17 6.46
C ASP A 77 15.52 28.13 5.16
N GLN A 78 16.06 28.71 4.08
CA GLN A 78 15.44 28.62 2.76
C GLN A 78 15.41 27.18 2.22
N GLN A 79 16.47 26.39 2.49
CA GLN A 79 16.51 24.97 2.11
C GLN A 79 15.48 24.15 2.90
N ILE A 80 15.36 24.38 4.21
CA ILE A 80 14.34 23.76 5.06
C ILE A 80 12.93 24.07 4.54
N ALA A 81 12.65 25.34 4.22
CA ALA A 81 11.35 25.73 3.68
C ALA A 81 11.03 25.08 2.31
N ARG A 82 12.05 24.86 1.47
CA ARG A 82 11.90 24.11 0.22
C ARG A 82 11.64 22.63 0.49
N LYS A 83 12.47 21.99 1.32
CA LYS A 83 12.33 20.58 1.66
C LYS A 83 11.03 20.24 2.38
N HIS A 84 10.51 21.15 3.20
CA HIS A 84 9.21 20.99 3.82
C HIS A 84 8.08 20.94 2.76
N ARG A 85 8.17 21.72 1.68
CA ARG A 85 7.22 21.65 0.56
C ARG A 85 7.37 20.34 -0.21
N ASP A 86 8.59 19.85 -0.38
CA ASP A 86 8.86 18.57 -1.03
C ASP A 86 8.27 17.40 -0.22
N VAL A 87 8.45 17.39 1.11
CA VAL A 87 7.82 16.41 2.02
C VAL A 87 6.30 16.46 1.90
N GLN A 88 5.69 17.66 1.95
CA GLN A 88 4.24 17.79 1.77
C GLN A 88 3.77 17.26 0.41
N GLN A 89 4.54 17.48 -0.65
CA GLN A 89 4.23 16.93 -1.96
C GLN A 89 4.32 15.40 -1.97
N ALA A 90 5.37 14.82 -1.38
CA ALA A 90 5.53 13.38 -1.25
C ALA A 90 4.39 12.75 -0.42
N GLN A 91 3.98 13.38 0.69
CA GLN A 91 2.82 12.95 1.48
C GLN A 91 1.53 12.92 0.64
N ARG A 92 1.29 13.95 -0.17
CA ARG A 92 0.14 13.96 -1.09
C ARG A 92 0.20 12.83 -2.13
N VAL A 93 1.39 12.48 -2.61
CA VAL A 93 1.56 11.34 -3.51
C VAL A 93 1.24 10.03 -2.81
N VAL A 94 1.76 9.80 -1.60
CA VAL A 94 1.47 8.60 -0.79
C VAL A 94 -0.04 8.45 -0.57
N LEU A 95 -0.73 9.53 -0.18
CA LEU A 95 -2.19 9.52 0.01
C LEU A 95 -2.94 9.08 -1.26
N LYS A 96 -2.57 9.62 -2.43
CA LYS A 96 -3.16 9.21 -3.71
C LYS A 96 -2.90 7.74 -4.04
N LYS A 97 -1.70 7.24 -3.75
CA LYS A 97 -1.36 5.82 -3.98
C LYS A 97 -2.12 4.90 -3.02
N GLN A 98 -2.34 5.34 -1.79
CA GLN A 98 -3.11 4.61 -0.79
C GLN A 98 -4.59 4.52 -1.19
N GLU A 99 -5.18 5.61 -1.68
CA GLU A 99 -6.53 5.62 -2.24
C GLU A 99 -6.65 4.65 -3.41
N HIS A 100 -5.70 4.71 -4.36
CA HIS A 100 -5.67 3.79 -5.50
C HIS A 100 -5.57 2.31 -5.08
N LEU A 101 -4.72 1.98 -4.10
CA LEU A 101 -4.63 0.63 -3.55
C LEU A 101 -5.96 0.20 -2.93
N SER A 102 -6.63 1.09 -2.20
CA SER A 102 -7.94 0.82 -1.60
C SER A 102 -8.97 0.41 -2.65
N GLU A 103 -9.05 1.14 -3.76
CA GLU A 103 -9.92 0.79 -4.89
C GLU A 103 -9.59 -0.60 -5.46
N ARG A 104 -8.31 -0.89 -5.70
CA ARG A 104 -7.88 -2.21 -6.21
C ARG A 104 -8.24 -3.34 -5.25
N MET A 105 -8.10 -3.13 -3.94
CA MET A 105 -8.49 -4.09 -2.92
C MET A 105 -10.00 -4.35 -2.90
N ILE A 106 -10.83 -3.33 -3.10
CA ILE A 106 -12.29 -3.48 -3.18
C ILE A 106 -12.66 -4.33 -4.40
N GLU A 107 -12.06 -4.03 -5.57
CA GLU A 107 -12.29 -4.78 -6.80
C GLU A 107 -11.86 -6.25 -6.65
N GLU A 108 -10.64 -6.51 -6.17
CA GLU A 108 -10.13 -7.86 -5.94
C GLU A 108 -11.06 -8.65 -5.01
N LYS A 109 -11.47 -8.04 -3.89
CA LYS A 109 -12.38 -8.67 -2.92
C LYS A 109 -13.74 -9.01 -3.55
N ALA A 110 -14.28 -8.15 -4.41
CA ALA A 110 -15.53 -8.41 -5.11
C ALA A 110 -15.42 -9.65 -6.03
N TRP A 111 -14.33 -9.76 -6.78
CA TRP A 111 -14.07 -10.88 -7.67
C TRP A 111 -13.80 -12.19 -6.93
N THR A 112 -13.04 -12.13 -5.83
CA THR A 112 -12.78 -13.29 -4.97
C THR A 112 -14.08 -13.81 -4.34
N LYS A 113 -14.95 -12.91 -3.85
CA LYS A 113 -16.29 -13.29 -3.36
C LYS A 113 -17.18 -13.89 -4.46
N ALA A 114 -17.14 -13.35 -5.67
CA ALA A 114 -17.89 -13.89 -6.80
C ALA A 114 -17.46 -15.33 -7.14
N ARG A 115 -16.14 -15.60 -7.09
CA ARG A 115 -15.59 -16.95 -7.26
C ARG A 115 -16.05 -17.89 -6.14
N GLU A 116 -15.98 -17.47 -4.88
CA GLU A 116 -16.44 -18.26 -3.73
C GLU A 116 -17.92 -18.62 -3.86
N LYS A 117 -18.77 -17.66 -4.26
CA LYS A 117 -20.20 -17.91 -4.49
C LYS A 117 -20.42 -18.95 -5.60
N ALA A 118 -19.68 -18.85 -6.71
CA ALA A 118 -19.77 -19.82 -7.79
C ALA A 118 -19.29 -21.22 -7.36
N TYR A 119 -18.27 -21.29 -6.50
CA TYR A 119 -17.78 -22.54 -5.93
C TYR A 119 -18.83 -23.21 -5.04
N ASN A 120 -19.47 -22.44 -4.15
CA ASN A 120 -20.52 -22.94 -3.28
C ASN A 120 -21.72 -23.48 -4.09
N GLN A 121 -22.12 -22.77 -5.15
CA GLN A 121 -23.17 -23.23 -6.05
C GLN A 121 -22.80 -24.54 -6.76
N PHE A 122 -21.56 -24.67 -7.20
CA PHE A 122 -21.06 -25.92 -7.79
C PHE A 122 -21.09 -27.07 -6.78
N GLN A 123 -20.66 -26.86 -5.54
CA GLN A 123 -20.73 -27.88 -4.49
C GLN A 123 -22.17 -28.32 -4.22
N SER A 124 -23.11 -27.40 -4.11
CA SER A 124 -24.53 -27.72 -3.94
C SER A 124 -25.09 -28.51 -5.12
N PHE A 125 -24.69 -28.18 -6.35
CA PHE A 125 -25.09 -28.91 -7.54
C PHE A 125 -24.56 -30.35 -7.54
N VAL A 126 -23.27 -30.55 -7.21
CA VAL A 126 -22.66 -31.89 -7.12
C VAL A 126 -23.36 -32.73 -6.04
N ALA A 127 -23.57 -32.17 -4.85
CA ALA A 127 -24.26 -32.87 -3.77
C ALA A 127 -25.69 -33.27 -4.16
N LYS A 128 -26.42 -32.40 -4.86
CA LYS A 128 -27.76 -32.72 -5.38
C LYS A 128 -27.72 -33.87 -6.38
N LYS A 129 -26.74 -33.87 -7.29
CA LYS A 129 -26.56 -34.95 -8.28
C LYS A 129 -26.22 -36.29 -7.63
N GLU A 130 -25.40 -36.27 -6.59
CA GLU A 130 -25.08 -37.47 -5.79
C GLU A 130 -26.31 -37.99 -5.07
N GLN A 131 -27.12 -37.12 -4.46
CA GLN A 131 -28.38 -37.50 -3.82
C GLN A 131 -29.37 -38.12 -4.83
N GLU A 132 -29.57 -37.49 -5.99
CA GLU A 132 -30.41 -38.01 -7.07
C GLU A 132 -29.99 -39.43 -7.48
N ALA A 133 -28.67 -39.68 -7.61
CA ALA A 133 -28.15 -41.00 -7.95
C ALA A 133 -28.39 -42.05 -6.84
N LEU A 134 -28.26 -41.68 -5.57
CA LEU A 134 -28.55 -42.56 -4.44
C LEU A 134 -30.04 -42.92 -4.36
N ASP A 135 -30.92 -41.94 -4.57
CA ASP A 135 -32.37 -42.13 -4.56
C ASP A 135 -32.82 -43.06 -5.71
N GLU A 136 -32.22 -42.91 -6.90
CA GLU A 136 -32.45 -43.83 -8.02
C GLU A 136 -32.00 -45.27 -7.70
N MET A 137 -30.82 -45.44 -7.09
CA MET A 137 -30.34 -46.77 -6.67
C MET A 137 -31.26 -47.40 -5.63
N ALA A 138 -31.71 -46.63 -4.64
CA ALA A 138 -32.63 -47.09 -3.61
C ALA A 138 -33.98 -47.52 -4.22
N THR A 139 -34.53 -46.72 -5.13
CA THR A 139 -35.80 -47.02 -5.82
C THR A 139 -35.69 -48.28 -6.68
N ASN A 140 -34.59 -48.43 -7.43
CA ASN A 140 -34.34 -49.62 -8.24
C ASN A 140 -34.16 -50.87 -7.39
N ARG A 141 -33.48 -50.76 -6.24
CA ARG A 141 -33.32 -51.88 -5.29
C ARG A 141 -34.64 -52.27 -4.64
N PHE A 142 -35.46 -51.30 -4.22
CA PHE A 142 -36.78 -51.56 -3.66
C PHE A 142 -37.68 -52.30 -4.66
N LYS A 143 -37.75 -51.80 -5.91
CA LYS A 143 -38.48 -52.47 -6.99
C LYS A 143 -38.07 -53.93 -7.18
N ARG A 144 -36.77 -54.24 -7.09
CA ARG A 144 -36.26 -55.62 -7.21
C ARG A 144 -36.58 -56.53 -6.02
N LEU A 145 -36.88 -55.99 -4.85
CA LEU A 145 -37.23 -56.77 -3.65
C LEU A 145 -38.73 -57.03 -3.52
N THR A 146 -39.56 -56.28 -4.26
CA THR A 146 -41.03 -56.37 -4.23
C THR A 146 -41.63 -57.24 -5.34
N TYR A 147 -40.80 -57.80 -6.22
CA TYR A 147 -41.17 -58.84 -7.19
C TYR A 147 -40.50 -60.16 -6.80
#